data_AF-A0A147B6M0-F1
#
_entry.id   AF-A0A147B6M0-F1
#
_cell.length_a   1.000
_cell.length_b   1.000
_cell.length_c   1.000
_cell.angle_alpha   90.00
_cell.angle_beta   90.00
_cell.angle_gamma   90.00
#
_symmetry.space_group_name_H-M   'P 1'
#
loop_
_entity.id
_entity.type
_entity.pdbx_description
1 polymer ?
#
loop_
_entity_poly.entity_id
_entity_poly.type
_entity_poly.pdbx_seq_one_letter_code
_entity_poly.pdbx_strand_id
1 'polypeptide(L)'
;KVYAHYLSICLLVTFGLLMIAEGLGMEKEEKKKMQTEVAETEQGTNSVSKRPLSVLKQAFMLTCLGEWGDRSQVTTIAMAANEGPVGVILGAVMGHAVCTCIAVFGGSMVADKLSVRSVTLFGGSVFLLFAAAGVIMGPDT
;
A
#
# COMPACT_ATOMS: atom_id res chain seq x y z
N LYS A 1 -28.14 -0.77 -6.62
CA LYS A 1 -27.16 0.03 -7.40
C LYS A 1 -27.11 1.46 -6.87
N VAL A 2 -28.22 2.19 -6.87
CA VAL A 2 -28.32 3.55 -6.29
C VAL A 2 -27.86 3.65 -4.82
N TYR A 3 -28.31 2.75 -3.95
CA TYR A 3 -27.88 2.72 -2.54
C TYR A 3 -26.38 2.50 -2.36
N ALA A 4 -25.77 1.64 -3.19
CA ALA A 4 -24.33 1.40 -3.14
C ALA A 4 -23.55 2.65 -3.56
N HIS A 5 -24.06 3.40 -4.53
CA HIS A 5 -23.46 4.64 -5.02
C HIS A 5 -23.48 5.76 -3.95
N TYR A 6 -24.62 5.99 -3.29
CA TYR A 6 -24.68 6.96 -2.18
C TYR A 6 -23.88 6.50 -0.96
N LEU A 7 -23.87 5.20 -0.68
CA LEU A 7 -23.06 4.62 0.40
C LEU A 7 -21.56 4.84 0.15
N SER A 8 -21.07 4.60 -1.08
CA SER A 8 -19.67 4.83 -1.42
C SER A 8 -19.28 6.30 -1.31
N ILE A 9 -20.13 7.23 -1.76
CA ILE A 9 -19.89 8.67 -1.61
C ILE A 9 -19.81 9.05 -0.12
N CYS A 10 -20.75 8.58 0.70
CA CYS A 10 -20.78 8.87 2.14
C CYS A 10 -19.53 8.34 2.86
N LEU A 11 -19.08 7.12 2.51
CA LEU A 11 -17.85 6.54 3.03
C LEU A 11 -16.61 7.34 2.61
N LEU A 12 -16.50 7.70 1.32
CA LEU A 12 -15.37 8.49 0.79
C LEU A 12 -15.26 9.86 1.47
N VAL A 13 -16.38 10.54 1.71
CA VAL A 13 -16.39 11.82 2.44
C VAL A 13 -15.95 11.63 3.89
N THR A 14 -16.49 10.63 4.58
CA THR A 14 -16.18 10.38 6.00
C THR A 14 -14.71 10.02 6.18
N PHE A 15 -14.17 9.10 5.39
CA PHE A 15 -12.75 8.74 5.41
C PHE A 15 -11.85 9.89 4.97
N GLY A 16 -12.24 10.65 3.93
CA GLY A 16 -11.46 11.78 3.45
C GLY A 16 -11.29 12.87 4.51
N LEU A 17 -12.39 13.25 5.18
CA LEU A 17 -12.36 14.22 6.28
C LEU A 17 -11.58 13.71 7.50
N LEU A 18 -11.76 12.43 7.86
CA LEU A 18 -11.04 11.81 8.98
C LEU A 18 -9.53 11.80 8.72
N MET A 19 -9.09 11.40 7.53
CA MET A 19 -7.66 11.41 7.17
C MET A 19 -7.08 12.83 7.19
N ILE A 20 -7.82 13.84 6.74
CA ILE A 20 -7.33 15.23 6.83
C ILE A 20 -7.21 15.70 8.29
N ALA A 21 -8.20 15.40 9.13
CA ALA A 21 -8.18 15.75 10.54
C ALA A 21 -7.02 15.06 11.28
N GLU A 22 -6.80 13.76 11.03
CA GLU A 22 -5.66 13.02 11.56
C GLU A 22 -4.34 13.59 11.05
N GLY A 23 -4.20 13.82 9.74
CA GLY A 23 -2.99 14.42 9.13
C GLY A 23 -2.63 15.79 9.72
N LEU A 24 -3.60 16.60 10.12
CA LEU A 24 -3.35 17.86 10.83
C LEU A 24 -2.94 17.65 12.29
N GLY A 25 -3.45 16.61 12.96
CA GLY A 25 -3.08 16.25 14.34
C GLY A 25 -1.72 15.57 14.48
N MET A 26 -1.22 14.94 13.41
CA MET A 26 0.04 14.17 13.41
C MET A 26 1.27 15.02 13.76
N GLU A 27 1.23 16.33 13.55
CA GLU A 27 2.35 17.24 13.89
C GLU A 27 2.68 17.25 15.40
N LYS A 28 1.69 16.97 16.26
CA LYS A 28 1.86 16.89 17.72
C LYS A 28 2.25 15.49 18.19
N GLU A 29 1.72 14.47 17.54
CA GLU A 29 2.03 13.05 17.80
C GLU A 29 3.45 12.69 17.36
N GLU A 30 3.89 13.15 16.19
CA GLU A 30 5.21 12.84 15.61
C GLU A 30 6.35 13.35 16.50
N LYS A 31 6.23 14.58 17.04
CA LYS A 31 7.20 15.13 18.02
C LYS A 31 7.25 14.34 19.32
N LYS A 32 6.11 13.82 19.78
CA LYS A 32 6.00 13.04 21.02
C LYS A 32 6.58 11.64 20.86
N LYS A 33 6.28 10.97 19.73
CA LYS A 33 6.82 9.64 19.39
C LYS A 33 8.31 9.67 19.12
N MET A 34 8.82 10.66 18.37
CA MET A 34 10.25 10.79 18.13
C MET A 34 11.05 10.96 19.43
N GLN A 35 10.52 11.66 20.44
CA GLN A 35 11.15 11.75 21.77
C GLN A 35 11.10 10.43 22.55
N THR A 36 10.03 9.63 22.42
CA THR A 36 9.91 8.34 23.10
C THR A 36 10.74 7.25 22.41
N GLU A 37 10.73 7.18 21.08
CA GLU A 37 11.51 6.20 20.30
C GLU A 37 13.02 6.43 20.43
N VAL A 38 13.49 7.68 20.52
CA VAL A 38 14.92 7.95 20.81
C VAL A 38 15.32 7.43 22.20
N ALA A 39 14.41 7.42 23.18
CA ALA A 39 14.65 6.83 24.50
C ALA A 39 14.58 5.29 24.49
N GLU A 40 13.76 4.68 23.61
CA GLU A 40 13.63 3.22 23.49
C GLU A 40 14.67 2.59 22.55
N THR A 41 15.23 3.35 21.61
CA THR A 41 16.24 2.89 20.64
C THR A 41 17.56 2.49 21.31
N GLU A 42 17.84 2.97 22.53
CA GLU A 42 18.99 2.51 23.33
C GLU A 42 18.82 1.07 23.87
N GLN A 43 17.61 0.49 23.86
CA GLN A 43 17.35 -0.87 24.34
C GLN A 43 16.87 -1.87 23.27
N GLY A 44 16.26 -1.40 22.18
CA GLY A 44 15.60 -2.26 21.18
C GLY A 44 16.48 -2.91 20.10
N THR A 45 17.74 -2.45 19.93
CA THR A 45 18.65 -2.89 18.85
C THR A 45 19.27 -4.29 19.08
N ASN A 46 18.78 -5.09 20.03
CA ASN A 46 19.29 -6.45 20.26
C ASN A 46 18.31 -7.60 19.96
N SER A 47 17.07 -7.32 19.51
CA SER A 47 16.05 -8.37 19.28
C SER A 47 15.71 -8.66 17.80
N VAL A 48 16.32 -7.98 16.83
CA VAL A 48 16.24 -8.42 15.42
C VAL A 48 17.22 -9.59 15.24
N SER A 49 16.75 -10.76 15.66
CA SER A 49 17.48 -12.03 15.55
C SER A 49 17.93 -12.26 14.11
N LYS A 50 19.25 -12.38 13.97
CA LYS A 50 20.05 -12.58 12.76
C LYS A 50 19.73 -13.90 12.04
N ARG A 51 18.50 -14.12 11.55
CA ARG A 51 18.16 -15.27 10.73
C ARG A 51 17.62 -14.82 9.37
N PRO A 52 18.40 -14.91 8.27
CA PRO A 52 17.93 -14.54 6.93
C PRO A 52 16.68 -15.34 6.52
N LEU A 53 16.54 -16.56 7.06
CA LEU A 53 15.39 -17.42 6.83
C LEU A 53 14.07 -16.87 7.42
N SER A 54 14.12 -16.16 8.56
CA SER A 54 12.92 -15.57 9.17
C SER A 54 12.41 -14.39 8.33
N VAL A 55 13.32 -13.55 7.86
CA VAL A 55 13.00 -12.42 6.97
C VAL A 55 12.44 -12.92 5.64
N LEU A 56 13.06 -13.96 5.06
CA LEU A 56 12.56 -14.59 3.83
C LEU A 56 11.14 -15.15 4.02
N LYS A 57 10.90 -15.90 5.10
CA LYS A 57 9.58 -16.48 5.38
C LYS A 57 8.52 -15.39 5.56
N GLN A 58 8.84 -14.31 6.27
CA GLN A 58 7.92 -13.21 6.49
C GLN A 58 7.60 -12.46 5.20
N ALA A 59 8.62 -12.07 4.42
CA ALA A 59 8.43 -11.40 3.15
C ALA A 59 7.65 -12.29 2.16
N PHE A 60 8.00 -13.57 2.08
CA PHE A 60 7.29 -14.54 1.24
C PHE A 60 5.82 -14.66 1.65
N MET A 61 5.51 -14.84 2.93
CA MET A 61 4.12 -14.94 3.38
C MET A 61 3.35 -13.65 3.11
N LEU A 62 3.94 -12.48 3.37
CA LEU A 62 3.30 -11.19 3.14
C LEU A 62 2.98 -10.98 1.66
N THR A 63 3.93 -11.23 0.76
CA THR A 63 3.73 -11.10 -0.68
C THR A 63 2.77 -12.18 -1.21
N CYS A 64 2.92 -13.43 -0.80
CA CYS A 64 2.11 -14.54 -1.29
C CYS A 64 0.64 -14.42 -0.86
N LEU A 65 0.37 -13.92 0.35
CA LEU A 65 -0.99 -13.63 0.82
C LEU A 65 -1.55 -12.36 0.18
N GLY A 66 -0.74 -11.32 0.01
CA GLY A 66 -1.16 -10.05 -0.60
C GLY A 66 -1.54 -10.20 -2.07
N GLU A 67 -0.83 -11.06 -2.80
CA GLU A 67 -1.06 -11.33 -4.22
C GLU A 67 -2.03 -12.51 -4.44
N TRP A 68 -2.52 -13.18 -3.39
CA TRP A 68 -3.35 -14.37 -3.55
C TRP A 68 -4.66 -14.02 -4.25
N GLY A 69 -4.89 -14.63 -5.42
CA GLY A 69 -6.14 -14.46 -6.16
C GLY A 69 -6.18 -13.22 -7.04
N ASP A 70 -5.03 -12.60 -7.33
CA ASP A 70 -4.97 -11.49 -8.29
C ASP A 70 -5.24 -11.95 -9.73
N ARG A 71 -5.77 -11.04 -10.55
CA ARG A 71 -6.07 -11.27 -11.98
C ARG A 71 -4.80 -11.60 -12.79
N SER A 72 -3.64 -11.15 -12.34
CA SER A 72 -2.36 -11.55 -12.92
C SER A 72 -2.16 -13.08 -12.91
N GLN A 73 -2.68 -13.80 -11.91
CA GLN A 73 -2.56 -15.26 -11.83
C GLN A 73 -3.38 -15.96 -12.93
N VAL A 74 -4.63 -15.54 -13.16
CA VAL A 74 -5.48 -16.07 -14.23
C VAL A 74 -4.90 -15.75 -15.61
N THR A 75 -4.36 -14.55 -15.77
CA THR A 75 -3.69 -14.12 -17.01
C THR A 75 -2.45 -14.96 -17.32
N THR A 76 -1.67 -15.26 -16.28
CA THR A 76 -0.47 -16.09 -16.39
C THR A 76 -0.82 -17.53 -16.80
N ILE A 77 -1.87 -18.12 -16.21
CA ILE A 77 -2.35 -19.46 -16.58
C ILE A 77 -2.84 -19.48 -18.04
N ALA A 78 -3.58 -18.45 -18.47
CA ALA A 78 -4.07 -18.34 -19.84
C ALA A 78 -2.91 -18.21 -20.85
N MET A 79 -1.88 -17.41 -20.57
CA MET A 79 -0.68 -17.32 -21.41
C MET A 79 0.12 -18.62 -21.42
N ALA A 80 0.30 -19.27 -20.27
CA ALA A 80 1.04 -20.53 -20.16
C ALA A 80 0.38 -21.67 -20.96
N ALA A 81 -0.95 -21.64 -21.08
CA ALA A 81 -1.70 -22.59 -21.90
C ALA A 81 -1.52 -22.38 -23.42
N ASN A 82 -1.16 -21.17 -23.88
CA ASN A 82 -1.07 -20.84 -25.30
C ASN A 82 0.37 -20.84 -25.85
N GLU A 83 1.32 -20.23 -25.12
CA GLU A 83 2.70 -19.98 -25.60
C GLU A 83 3.75 -20.91 -24.96
N GLY A 84 3.30 -21.79 -24.05
CA GLY A 84 4.15 -22.73 -23.31
C GLY A 84 4.54 -22.22 -21.90
N PRO A 85 4.53 -23.11 -20.88
CA PRO A 85 4.60 -22.70 -19.48
C PRO A 85 5.96 -22.13 -19.07
N VAL A 86 7.07 -22.62 -19.66
CA VAL A 86 8.42 -22.25 -19.22
C VAL A 86 8.75 -20.79 -19.55
N GLY A 87 8.38 -20.32 -20.75
CA GLY A 87 8.63 -18.94 -21.17
C GLY A 87 7.84 -17.93 -20.34
N VAL A 88 6.59 -18.27 -20.02
CA VAL A 88 5.68 -17.42 -19.22
C VAL A 88 6.15 -17.32 -17.77
N ILE A 89 6.59 -18.43 -17.16
CA ILE A 89 7.13 -18.42 -15.79
C ILE A 89 8.40 -17.57 -15.73
N LEU A 90 9.33 -17.73 -16.67
CA LEU A 90 10.56 -16.94 -16.71
C LEU A 90 10.28 -15.44 -16.87
N GLY A 91 9.39 -15.09 -17.80
CA GLY A 91 8.97 -13.69 -18.01
C GLY A 91 8.30 -13.08 -16.77
N ALA A 92 7.40 -13.82 -16.12
CA ALA A 92 6.72 -13.38 -14.91
C ALA A 92 7.69 -13.16 -13.75
N VAL A 93 8.62 -14.10 -13.52
CA VAL A 93 9.65 -13.97 -12.49
C VAL A 93 10.56 -12.77 -12.75
N MET A 94 11.03 -12.59 -13.99
CA MET A 94 11.87 -11.46 -14.35
C MET A 94 11.14 -10.12 -14.20
N GLY A 95 9.91 -10.02 -14.70
CA GLY A 95 9.10 -8.81 -14.57
C GLY A 95 8.82 -8.45 -13.11
N HIS A 96 8.48 -9.44 -12.29
CA HIS A 96 8.22 -9.23 -10.87
C HIS A 96 9.49 -8.86 -10.08
N ALA A 97 10.63 -9.47 -10.43
CA ALA A 97 11.92 -9.10 -9.86
C ALA A 97 12.29 -7.64 -10.17
N VAL A 98 12.12 -7.21 -11.43
CA VAL A 98 12.38 -5.81 -11.84
C VAL A 98 11.45 -4.84 -11.11
N CYS A 99 10.15 -5.15 -11.04
CA CYS A 99 9.18 -4.33 -10.31
C CYS A 99 9.57 -4.20 -8.82
N THR A 100 9.91 -5.32 -8.19
CA THR A 100 10.32 -5.35 -6.78
C THR A 100 11.60 -4.55 -6.55
N CYS A 101 12.60 -4.69 -7.42
CA CYS A 101 13.82 -3.89 -7.33
C CYS A 101 13.50 -2.39 -7.41
N ILE A 102 12.69 -1.97 -8.39
CA ILE A 102 12.28 -0.57 -8.53
C ILE A 102 11.54 -0.09 -7.28
N ALA A 103 10.63 -0.88 -6.74
CA ALA A 103 9.87 -0.54 -5.54
C ALA A 103 10.77 -0.41 -4.29
N VAL A 104 11.76 -1.30 -4.13
CA VAL A 104 12.69 -1.28 -2.99
C VAL A 104 13.63 -0.08 -3.09
N PHE A 105 14.26 0.14 -4.25
CA PHE A 105 15.18 1.27 -4.43
C PHE A 105 14.43 2.60 -4.43
N GLY A 106 13.33 2.70 -5.16
CA GLY A 106 12.48 3.90 -5.18
C GLY A 106 11.87 4.19 -3.81
N GLY A 107 11.38 3.16 -3.13
CA GLY A 107 10.85 3.26 -1.77
C GLY A 107 11.91 3.74 -0.77
N SER A 108 13.14 3.21 -0.84
CA SER A 108 14.25 3.66 0.01
C SER A 108 14.58 5.15 -0.21
N MET A 109 14.65 5.60 -1.46
CA MET A 109 14.91 7.02 -1.78
C MET A 109 13.78 7.96 -1.35
N VAL A 110 12.54 7.48 -1.42
CA VAL A 110 11.34 8.27 -1.10
C VAL A 110 11.03 8.24 0.40
N ALA A 111 11.37 7.17 1.13
CA ALA A 111 11.10 7.00 2.55
C ALA A 111 11.63 8.16 3.40
N ASP A 112 12.81 8.71 3.07
CA ASP A 112 13.40 9.84 3.79
C ASP A 112 12.72 11.19 3.50
N LYS A 113 11.88 11.26 2.46
CA LYS A 113 11.19 12.50 2.02
C LYS A 113 9.68 12.43 2.19
N LEU A 114 9.12 11.24 2.38
CA LEU A 114 7.70 11.00 2.45
C LEU A 114 7.25 11.00 3.93
N SER A 115 6.97 12.19 4.46
CA SER A 115 6.34 12.29 5.78
C SER A 115 4.98 11.62 5.75
N VAL A 116 4.69 10.79 6.77
CA VAL A 116 3.39 10.13 6.95
C VAL A 116 2.25 11.15 6.90
N ARG A 117 2.48 12.37 7.41
CA ARG A 117 1.56 13.49 7.31
C ARG A 117 1.17 13.83 5.87
N SER A 118 2.15 13.94 4.98
CA SER A 118 1.92 14.28 3.57
C SER A 118 1.12 13.20 2.86
N VAL A 119 1.40 11.93 3.16
CA VAL A 119 0.66 10.79 2.61
C VAL A 119 -0.79 10.79 3.11
N THR A 120 -1.00 10.99 4.41
CA THR A 120 -2.33 11.00 5.00
C THR A 120 -3.18 12.15 4.46
N LEU A 121 -2.61 13.36 4.35
CA LEU A 121 -3.30 14.52 3.77
C LEU A 121 -3.61 14.32 2.29
N PHE A 122 -2.66 13.77 1.52
CA PHE A 122 -2.87 13.50 0.11
C PHE A 122 -3.95 12.43 -0.10
N GLY A 123 -3.91 11.34 0.65
CA GLY A 123 -4.94 10.29 0.62
C GLY A 123 -6.33 10.84 0.95
N GLY A 124 -6.44 11.67 2.00
CA GLY A 124 -7.69 12.33 2.36
C GLY A 124 -8.22 13.25 1.24
N SER A 125 -7.34 14.02 0.60
CA SER A 125 -7.68 14.86 -0.56
C SER A 125 -8.20 14.04 -1.74
N VAL A 126 -7.52 12.94 -2.07
CA VAL A 126 -7.94 12.03 -3.15
C VAL A 126 -9.31 11.41 -2.87
N PHE A 127 -9.58 11.01 -1.63
CA PHE A 127 -10.91 10.50 -1.25
C PHE A 127 -12.02 11.55 -1.42
N LEU A 128 -11.76 12.81 -1.08
CA LEU A 128 -12.70 13.90 -1.30
C LEU A 128 -12.92 14.18 -2.80
N LEU A 129 -11.87 14.11 -3.62
CA LEU A 129 -11.98 14.25 -5.08
C LEU A 129 -12.84 13.14 -5.68
N PHE A 130 -12.65 11.89 -5.26
CA PHE A 130 -13.50 10.77 -5.71
C PHE A 130 -14.95 10.90 -5.23
N ALA A 131 -15.16 11.38 -4.00
CA ALA A 131 -16.51 11.68 -3.52
C ALA A 131 -17.19 12.74 -4.38
N ALA A 132 -16.48 13.84 -4.70
CA ALA A 132 -16.99 14.90 -5.56
C ALA A 132 -17.29 14.40 -6.97
N ALA A 133 -16.39 13.61 -7.56
CA ALA A 133 -16.60 12.97 -8.86
C ALA A 133 -17.83 12.05 -8.84
N GLY A 134 -18.01 11.27 -7.77
CA GLY A 134 -19.21 10.43 -7.58
C GLY A 134 -20.49 11.25 -7.50
N VAL A 135 -20.48 12.40 -6.83
CA VAL A 135 -21.66 13.30 -6.80
C VAL A 135 -21.99 13.85 -8.18
N ILE A 136 -20.97 14.22 -8.97
CA ILE A 136 -21.15 14.78 -10.33
C ILE A 136 -21.63 13.73 -11.32
N MET A 137 -21.07 12.51 -11.29
CA MET A 137 -21.44 11.44 -12.21
C MET A 137 -22.89 10.99 -12.03
N GLY A 138 -23.45 11.16 -10.83
CA GLY A 138 -24.81 10.73 -10.49
C GLY A 138 -24.97 9.20 -10.59
N PRO A 139 -26.01 8.63 -9.97
CA PRO A 139 -26.29 7.21 -10.15
C PRO A 139 -26.87 7.00 -11.55
N ASP A 140 -26.05 6.48 -12.48
CA ASP A 140 -26.55 5.90 -13.73
C ASP A 140 -27.59 4.82 -13.37
N THR A 141 -28.83 5.03 -13.82
CA THR A 141 -29.99 4.17 -13.50
C THR A 141 -29.89 2.83 -14.23
#